data_AF-A0A2N1QM07-F1
#
_entry.id   AF-A0A2N1QM07-F1
#
_cell.length_a   1.000
_cell.length_b   1.000
_cell.length_c   1.000
_cell.angle_alpha   90.00
_cell.angle_beta   90.00
_cell.angle_gamma   90.00
#
_symmetry.space_group_name_H-M   'P 1'
#
loop_
_entity.id
_entity.type
_entity.pdbx_description
1 polymer ?
#
loop_
_entity_poly.entity_id
_entity_poly.type
_entity_poly.pdbx_seq_one_letter_code
_entity_poly.pdbx_strand_id
1 'polypeptide(L)' 'MLLDIKKEIAKKFLSQFDEIPFEVELLNEDRFTIGTGSPVFKVKITKPITMAELRDSTSLALGEAYMDGGILV' A
#
# COMPACT_ATOMS: atom_id res chain seq x y z
N MET A 1 -2.90 18.71 -2.27
CA MET A 1 -1.45 18.40 -2.24
C MET A 1 -1.33 16.89 -2.29
N LEU A 2 -0.88 16.34 -3.41
CA LEU A 2 -0.63 14.89 -3.53
C LEU A 2 0.55 14.59 -2.62
N LEU A 3 0.30 13.92 -1.49
CA LEU A 3 1.36 13.44 -0.62
C LEU A 3 1.80 12.08 -1.15
N ASP A 4 3.06 11.97 -1.55
CA ASP A 4 3.74 10.68 -1.50
C ASP A 4 3.56 10.13 -0.07
N ILE A 5 2.86 9.00 0.05
CA ILE A 5 2.70 8.34 1.34
C ILE A 5 4.10 7.97 1.83
N LYS A 6 4.49 8.56 2.97
CA LYS A 6 5.75 8.19 3.62
C LYS A 6 5.72 6.71 4.01
N LYS A 7 6.81 5.99 3.72
CA LYS A 7 6.99 4.56 4.06
C LYS A 7 6.55 4.19 5.48
N GLU A 8 6.90 4.97 6.49
CA GLU A 8 6.50 4.70 7.89
C GLU A 8 4.99 4.73 8.10
N ILE A 9 4.31 5.63 7.39
CA ILE A 9 2.86 5.75 7.43
C ILE A 9 2.26 4.53 6.71
N ALA A 10 2.67 4.26 5.46
CA ALA A 10 2.22 3.07 4.72
C ALA A 10 2.40 1.79 5.54
N LYS A 11 3.56 1.63 6.17
CA LYS A 11 3.89 0.46 6.99
C LYS A 11 2.96 0.33 8.19
N LYS A 12 2.71 1.42 8.92
CA LYS A 12 1.76 1.43 10.05
C LYS A 12 0.33 1.10 9.61
N PHE A 13 -0.08 1.56 8.43
CA PHE A 13 -1.42 1.28 7.91
C PHE A 13 -1.56 -0.14 7.39
N LEU A 14 -0.56 -0.66 6.70
CA LEU A 14 -0.61 -2.00 6.09
C LEU A 14 -0.29 -3.12 7.09
N SER A 15 0.34 -2.81 8.23
CA SER A 15 0.63 -3.81 9.27
C SER A 15 -0.61 -4.46 9.87
N GLN A 16 -1.82 -3.93 9.64
CA GLN A 16 -3.06 -4.60 10.03
C GLN A 16 -3.38 -5.84 9.17
N PHE A 17 -2.67 -6.04 8.05
CA PHE A 17 -2.84 -7.14 7.11
C PHE A 17 -1.66 -8.13 7.13
N ASP A 18 -0.98 -8.25 8.26
CA ASP A 18 0.30 -8.95 8.40
C ASP A 18 0.21 -10.48 8.51
N GLU A 19 -1.00 -11.05 8.42
CA GLU A 19 -1.28 -12.49 8.44
C GLU A 19 -0.60 -13.25 7.29
N ILE A 20 -0.62 -12.67 6.09
CA ILE A 20 0.05 -13.21 4.90
C ILE A 20 1.18 -12.25 4.52
N PRO A 21 2.46 -12.66 4.50
CA PRO A 21 3.55 -11.73 4.22
C PRO A 21 3.55 -11.24 2.77
N PHE A 22 3.79 -9.94 2.55
CA PHE A 22 3.88 -9.34 1.22
C PHE A 22 4.89 -8.20 1.14
N GLU A 23 5.42 -7.98 -0.06
CA GLU A 23 6.27 -6.83 -0.36
C GLU A 23 5.41 -5.67 -0.89
N VAL A 24 5.73 -4.45 -0.48
CA VAL A 24 5.13 -3.22 -1.01
C VAL A 24 6.20 -2.44 -1.74
N GLU A 25 5.91 -2.01 -2.96
CA GLU A 25 6.71 -1.10 -3.77
C GLU A 25 5.97 0.22 -3.93
N LEU A 26 6.53 1.30 -3.36
CA LEU A 26 6.00 2.65 -3.47
C LEU A 26 6.45 3.31 -4.80
N LEU A 27 5.81 4.43 -5.14
CA LEU A 27 6.08 5.21 -6.35
C LEU A 27 7.56 5.62 -6.52
N ASN A 28 8.25 5.88 -5.42
CA ASN A 28 9.65 6.28 -5.37
C ASN A 28 10.62 5.07 -5.35
N GLU A 29 10.15 3.90 -5.74
CA GLU A 29 10.88 2.62 -5.70
C GLU A 29 11.27 2.14 -4.30
N ASP A 30 10.78 2.80 -3.23
CA ASP A 30 10.98 2.32 -1.87
C ASP A 30 10.21 1.01 -1.66
N ARG A 31 10.94 0.00 -1.17
CA ARG A 31 10.38 -1.31 -0.85
C ARG A 31 10.37 -1.58 0.65
N PHE A 32 9.37 -2.33 1.09
CA PHE A 32 9.31 -2.89 2.45
C PHE A 32 8.39 -4.10 2.51
N THR A 33 8.57 -4.91 3.54
CA THR A 33 7.75 -6.10 3.79
C THR A 33 6.77 -5.85 4.93
N ILE A 34 5.57 -6.39 4.78
CA ILE A 34 4.56 -6.53 5.82
C ILE A 34 4.41 -8.03 6.14
N GLY A 35 4.20 -8.37 7.42
CA GLY A 35 4.16 -9.76 7.89
C GLY A 35 5.53 -10.33 8.29
N THR A 36 5.50 -11.57 8.76
CA THR A 36 6.70 -12.32 9.18
C THR A 36 6.95 -13.51 8.26
N GLY A 37 8.20 -13.72 7.86
CA GLY A 37 8.57 -14.76 6.89
C GLY A 37 8.79 -14.21 5.47
N SER A 38 8.79 -15.10 4.48
CA SER A 38 9.03 -14.72 3.09
C SER A 38 7.76 -14.17 2.45
N PRO A 39 7.81 -12.99 1.79
CA PRO A 39 6.65 -12.44 1.08
C PRO A 39 6.21 -13.37 -0.05
N VAL A 40 4.90 -13.59 -0.16
CA VAL A 40 4.30 -14.49 -1.16
C VAL A 40 3.70 -13.75 -2.36
N PHE A 41 3.52 -12.43 -2.26
CA PHE A 41 3.12 -11.55 -3.37
C PHE A 41 3.70 -10.14 -3.20
N LYS A 42 3.56 -9.29 -4.24
CA LYS A 42 4.05 -7.91 -4.26
C LYS A 42 2.92 -6.95 -4.62
N VAL A 43 2.71 -5.94 -3.78
CA VAL A 43 1.81 -4.82 -4.04
C VAL A 43 2.62 -3.65 -4.61
N LYS A 44 2.34 -3.22 -5.83
CA LYS A 44 2.97 -2.05 -6.44
C LYS A 44 1.99 -0.88 -6.51
N ILE A 45 2.38 0.24 -5.92
CA ILE A 45 1.65 1.50 -6.01
C ILE A 45 2.14 2.25 -7.25
N THR A 46 1.28 2.40 -8.25
CA THR A 46 1.60 3.01 -9.56
C THR A 46 1.05 4.43 -9.69
N LYS A 47 0.13 4.83 -8.81
CA LYS A 47 -0.42 6.19 -8.72
C LYS A 47 -0.43 6.68 -7.28
N PRO A 48 -0.39 8.00 -7.03
CA PRO A 48 -0.47 8.54 -5.68
C PRO A 48 -1.82 8.19 -5.06
N ILE A 49 -1.81 7.72 -3.81
CA ILE A 49 -3.00 7.53 -2.99
C ILE A 49 -2.88 8.52 -1.83
N THR A 50 -3.92 9.28 -1.57
CA THR A 50 -3.89 10.30 -0.51
C THR A 50 -4.22 9.68 0.85
N MET A 51 -3.67 10.29 1.89
CA MET A 51 -4.01 9.93 3.27
C MET A 51 -5.48 10.19 3.62
N ALA A 52 -6.15 11.10 2.91
CA ALA A 52 -7.57 11.38 3.11
C ALA A 52 -8.41 10.18 2.65
N GLU A 53 -8.15 9.68 1.44
CA GLU A 53 -8.83 8.51 0.88
C GLU A 53 -8.65 7.28 1.78
N LEU A 54 -7.43 7.04 2.28
CA LEU A 54 -7.17 5.92 3.19
C LEU A 54 -7.86 6.05 4.56
N ARG A 55 -8.06 7.28 5.06
CA ARG A 55 -8.70 7.53 6.36
C ARG A 55 -10.22 7.37 6.32
N ASP A 56 -10.85 7.78 5.23
CA ASP A 56 -12.30 7.74 5.10
C ASP A 56 -12.81 6.30 4.93
N SER A 57 -12.13 5.50 4.09
CA SER A 57 -12.36 4.05 4.01
C SER A 57 -11.19 3.37 3.32
N THR A 58 -10.33 2.71 4.10
CA THR A 58 -9.13 2.03 3.58
C THR A 58 -9.45 0.97 2.55
N SER A 59 -10.42 0.08 2.82
CA SER A 59 -10.77 -0.99 1.87
C SER A 59 -11.33 -0.43 0.56
N LEU A 60 -12.11 0.67 0.62
CA LEU A 60 -12.67 1.29 -0.57
C LEU A 60 -11.59 1.97 -1.40
N ALA A 61 -10.76 2.80 -0.78
CA ALA A 61 -9.69 3.52 -1.46
C ALA A 61 -8.69 2.57 -2.14
N LEU A 62 -8.31 1.48 -1.45
CA LEU A 62 -7.45 0.46 -2.03
C LEU A 62 -8.15 -0.31 -3.16
N GLY A 63 -9.44 -0.62 -3.01
CA GLY A 63 -10.22 -1.29 -4.05
C GLY A 63 -10.38 -0.44 -5.31
N GLU A 64 -10.72 0.83 -5.17
CA GLU A 64 -10.81 1.80 -6.27
C GLU A 64 -9.46 1.98 -6.94
N ALA A 65 -8.39 2.17 -6.16
CA ALA A 65 -7.05 2.29 -6.70
C ALA A 65 -6.60 1.02 -7.45
N TYR A 66 -7.01 -0.18 -7.01
CA TYR A 66 -6.77 -1.42 -7.76
C TYR A 66 -7.54 -1.44 -9.08
N MET A 67 -8.83 -1.13 -9.06
CA MET A 67 -9.68 -1.09 -10.26
C MET A 67 -9.19 -0.07 -11.30
N ASP A 68 -8.68 1.07 -10.84
CA ASP A 68 -8.15 2.15 -11.67
C ASP A 68 -6.70 1.93 -12.15
N GLY A 69 -6.13 0.75 -11.83
CA GLY A 69 -4.75 0.39 -12.16
C GLY A 69 -3.69 1.21 -11.42
N GLY A 70 -4.08 1.89 -10.32
CA GLY A 70 -3.22 2.57 -9.35
C GLY A 70 -2.52 1.63 -8.37
N ILE A 71 -3.01 0.39 -8.25
CA ILE A 71 -2.40 -0.71 -7.49
C ILE A 71 -2.33 -1.95 -8.38
N LEU A 72 -1.19 -2.64 -8.35
CA LEU A 72 -0.99 -3.96 -8.97
C LEU A 72 -0.57 -4.97 -7.90
N VAL A 73 -1.04 -6.22 -8.01
CA VAL A 73 -0.74 -7.34 -7.10
C VAL A 73 -0.12 -8.50 -7.89
#